data_AF-A0A821S3S5-F1
#
_entry.id   AF-A0A821S3S5-F1
#
_cell.length_a   1.000
_cell.length_b   1.000
_cell.length_c   1.000
_cell.angle_alpha   90.00
_cell.angle_beta   90.00
_cell.angle_gamma   90.00
#
_symmetry.space_group_name_H-M   'P 1'
#
loop_
_entity.id
_entity.type
_entity.pdbx_description
1 polymer ?
#
loop_
_entity_poly.entity_id
_entity_poly.type
_entity_poly.pdbx_seq_one_letter_code
_entity_poly.pdbx_strand_id
1 'polypeptide(L)'
;VNNFLTGVLWGYENDAGEWSWISEYPTLHKPEHSSRCITYFKYLENQIVREAIDRKDLRAKTGSFVHNEGTRFRPYYDALIESLRYNRLGGSERAREDTILNIEASQKPTENSSESQPKTQPHQQPGNPARKRRSSVLHNDGVPVNGFRSANGTLYHYILPSFFQLIQYLQKTNRDFVIYLRTMGDDSKNFLRNAERILSNEHPSFQFSHCLDVNPEPGCIERPKGEPIRLRMKFQEASDTEIINDEFAIHEKLESGFGIYAIKDDFTAWFQKNYHYTKSKPVWFDPDDRSPRSHHILFDDNFRVIDPHDSIVDIRIMNREKHQCYSCPFEFYPELENIFAVQANLYLILADSNYYVKTIDECERNFDKLLENTQLLSKIKEKSSIQNND
;
A
#
# COMPACT_ATOMS: atom_id res chain seq x y z
N VAL A 1 3.54 -8.07 -6.95
CA VAL A 1 4.79 -8.03 -7.74
C VAL A 1 4.55 -7.55 -9.17
N ASN A 2 3.79 -8.25 -10.03
CA ASN A 2 3.60 -7.79 -11.42
C ASN A 2 3.02 -6.36 -11.51
N ASN A 3 1.94 -6.06 -10.80
CA ASN A 3 1.37 -4.70 -10.77
C ASN A 3 2.40 -3.64 -10.35
N PHE A 4 3.19 -3.93 -9.31
CA PHE A 4 4.27 -3.06 -8.88
C PHE A 4 5.27 -2.81 -10.02
N LEU A 5 5.77 -3.87 -10.67
CA LEU A 5 6.70 -3.74 -11.81
C LEU A 5 6.14 -2.85 -12.91
N THR A 6 4.87 -3.01 -13.30
CA THR A 6 4.27 -2.16 -14.32
C THR A 6 4.22 -0.68 -13.93
N GLY A 7 4.18 -0.37 -12.63
CA GLY A 7 4.19 1.00 -12.10
C GLY A 7 5.58 1.61 -11.96
N VAL A 8 6.66 0.85 -12.13
CA VAL A 8 8.05 1.31 -11.98
C VAL A 8 8.92 1.03 -13.22
N LEU A 9 8.27 0.68 -14.33
CA LEU A 9 8.91 0.46 -15.62
C LEU A 9 8.43 1.52 -16.60
N TRP A 10 9.39 2.17 -17.23
CA TRP A 10 9.22 3.39 -18.00
C TRP A 10 9.40 3.15 -19.49
N GLY A 11 8.66 3.92 -20.26
CA GLY A 11 8.69 3.89 -21.71
C GLY A 11 7.84 5.00 -22.30
N TYR A 12 7.50 4.89 -23.56
CA TYR A 12 6.65 5.84 -24.25
C TYR A 12 5.80 5.13 -25.30
N GLU A 13 4.67 5.73 -25.63
CA GLU A 13 3.85 5.37 -26.78
C GLU A 13 4.44 6.04 -28.03
N ASN A 14 4.74 5.25 -29.06
CA ASN A 14 5.22 5.76 -30.34
C ASN A 14 4.06 6.36 -31.16
N ASP A 15 4.36 6.99 -32.30
CA ASP A 15 3.33 7.64 -33.13
C ASP A 15 2.29 6.65 -33.71
N ALA A 16 2.54 5.35 -33.65
CA ALA A 16 1.62 4.28 -34.04
C ALA A 16 0.74 3.76 -32.88
N GLY A 17 0.88 4.30 -31.67
CA GLY A 17 0.15 3.85 -30.48
C GLY A 17 0.79 2.63 -29.77
N GLU A 18 1.98 2.24 -30.18
CA GLU A 18 2.67 1.06 -29.66
C GLU A 18 3.69 1.43 -28.58
N TRP A 19 3.87 0.52 -27.63
CA TRP A 19 4.77 0.72 -26.50
C TRP A 19 6.25 0.50 -26.85
N SER A 20 7.08 1.47 -26.50
CA SER A 20 8.56 1.39 -26.56
C SER A 20 9.16 1.49 -25.16
N TRP A 21 10.01 0.53 -24.80
CA TRP A 21 10.71 0.51 -23.50
C TRP A 21 11.85 1.53 -23.44
N ILE A 22 11.94 2.25 -22.32
CA ILE A 22 13.14 3.01 -21.92
C ILE A 22 13.86 2.29 -20.76
N SER A 23 13.10 1.71 -19.83
CA SER A 23 13.66 1.02 -18.67
C SER A 23 14.46 -0.22 -19.06
N GLU A 24 15.71 -0.25 -18.59
CA GLU A 24 16.54 -1.45 -18.50
C GLU A 24 16.38 -2.15 -17.13
N TYR A 25 15.92 -1.40 -16.13
CA TYR A 25 15.65 -1.86 -14.77
C TYR A 25 14.44 -1.12 -14.15
N PRO A 26 13.79 -1.71 -13.13
CA PRO A 26 12.73 -1.06 -12.35
C PRO A 26 13.25 0.16 -11.57
N THR A 27 12.55 1.28 -11.62
CA THR A 27 12.88 2.50 -10.86
C THR A 27 11.64 3.35 -10.57
N LEU A 28 11.58 3.97 -9.39
CA LEU A 28 10.52 4.95 -9.07
C LEU A 28 10.75 6.30 -9.77
N HIS A 29 12.00 6.61 -10.12
CA HIS A 29 12.34 7.89 -10.72
C HIS A 29 12.01 7.90 -12.21
N LYS A 30 11.21 8.87 -12.62
CA LYS A 30 10.95 9.15 -14.03
C LYS A 30 12.27 9.53 -14.73
N PRO A 31 12.62 8.92 -15.88
CA PRO A 31 13.80 9.31 -16.65
C PRO A 31 13.80 10.81 -17.02
N GLU A 32 14.89 11.52 -16.70
CA GLU A 32 14.99 13.00 -16.77
C GLU A 32 14.82 13.57 -18.19
N HIS A 33 15.12 12.81 -19.24
CA HIS A 33 15.18 13.30 -20.62
C HIS A 33 13.96 12.97 -21.48
N SER A 34 12.85 12.54 -20.90
CA SER A 34 11.68 12.15 -21.68
C SER A 34 10.39 12.70 -21.10
N SER A 35 9.99 13.87 -21.60
CA SER A 35 8.71 14.52 -21.25
C SER A 35 7.51 13.62 -21.56
N ARG A 36 7.59 12.84 -22.65
CA ARG A 36 6.57 11.86 -23.07
C ARG A 36 6.60 10.55 -22.29
N CYS A 37 7.56 10.37 -21.37
CA CYS A 37 7.69 9.11 -20.65
C CYS A 37 6.58 8.92 -19.62
N ILE A 38 5.98 7.74 -19.67
CA ILE A 38 4.97 7.26 -18.73
C ILE A 38 5.38 5.86 -18.24
N THR A 39 4.70 5.36 -17.20
CA THR A 39 4.87 3.98 -16.76
C THR A 39 4.09 3.03 -17.66
N TYR A 40 4.50 1.76 -17.74
CA TYR A 40 3.74 0.76 -18.50
C TYR A 40 2.32 0.58 -17.95
N PHE A 41 2.14 0.71 -16.63
CA PHE A 41 0.83 0.73 -16.01
C PHE A 41 -0.05 1.84 -16.57
N LYS A 42 0.46 3.08 -16.65
CA LYS A 42 -0.29 4.22 -17.19
C LYS A 42 -0.60 4.08 -18.68
N TYR A 43 0.32 3.53 -19.46
CA TYR A 43 0.04 3.16 -20.85
C TYR A 43 -1.15 2.19 -20.93
N LEU A 44 -1.13 1.10 -20.17
CA LEU A 44 -2.24 0.15 -20.16
C LEU A 44 -3.54 0.75 -19.63
N GLU A 45 -3.47 1.58 -18.59
CA GLU A 45 -4.63 2.28 -18.04
C GLU A 45 -5.28 3.17 -19.09
N ASN A 46 -4.49 3.96 -19.84
CA ASN A 46 -4.98 4.84 -20.91
C ASN A 46 -5.60 4.07 -22.09
N GLN A 47 -5.17 2.84 -22.34
CA GLN A 47 -5.69 2.02 -23.44
C GLN A 47 -6.95 1.24 -23.05
N ILE A 48 -7.01 0.75 -21.80
CA ILE A 48 -8.03 -0.20 -21.34
C ILE A 48 -9.16 0.51 -20.60
N VAL A 49 -8.84 1.46 -19.73
CA VAL A 49 -9.81 1.99 -18.78
C VAL A 49 -10.59 3.15 -19.40
N ARG A 50 -11.90 2.95 -19.55
CA ARG A 50 -12.89 3.97 -19.90
C ARG A 50 -13.88 4.16 -18.75
N GLU A 51 -14.21 3.07 -18.07
CA GLU A 51 -15.12 3.02 -16.93
C GLU A 51 -14.52 2.23 -15.75
N ALA A 52 -15.16 2.32 -14.58
CA ALA A 52 -14.70 1.63 -13.36
C ALA A 52 -14.57 0.11 -13.55
N ILE A 53 -15.45 -0.49 -14.35
CA ILE A 53 -15.52 -1.94 -14.56
C ILE A 53 -14.29 -2.47 -15.31
N ASP A 54 -13.71 -1.66 -16.20
CA ASP A 54 -12.54 -2.01 -17.02
C ASP A 54 -11.27 -2.20 -16.18
N ARG A 55 -11.25 -1.69 -14.94
CA ARG A 55 -10.12 -1.92 -14.02
C ARG A 55 -9.90 -3.40 -13.73
N LYS A 56 -10.91 -4.24 -13.90
CA LYS A 56 -10.76 -5.70 -13.81
C LYS A 56 -9.85 -6.22 -14.93
N ASP A 57 -10.00 -5.71 -16.13
CA ASP A 57 -9.21 -6.11 -17.30
C ASP A 57 -7.79 -5.54 -17.22
N LEU A 58 -7.64 -4.30 -16.75
CA LEU A 58 -6.34 -3.73 -16.41
C LEU A 58 -5.59 -4.64 -15.41
N ARG A 59 -6.25 -5.03 -14.31
CA ARG A 59 -5.68 -5.94 -13.30
C ARG A 59 -5.31 -7.31 -13.87
N ALA A 60 -6.11 -7.84 -14.80
CA ALA A 60 -5.79 -9.11 -15.45
C ALA A 60 -4.52 -8.99 -16.29
N LYS A 61 -4.40 -7.92 -17.10
CA LYS A 61 -3.24 -7.69 -17.97
C LYS A 61 -1.98 -7.38 -17.18
N THR A 62 -2.04 -6.46 -16.22
CA THR A 62 -0.91 -6.16 -15.34
C THR A 62 -0.56 -7.38 -14.47
N GLY A 63 -1.54 -8.19 -14.09
CA GLY A 63 -1.35 -9.40 -13.27
C GLY A 63 -0.51 -10.50 -13.93
N SER A 64 -0.44 -10.55 -15.27
CA SER A 64 0.36 -11.53 -16.03
C SER A 64 1.56 -10.92 -16.75
N PHE A 65 1.93 -9.68 -16.45
CA PHE A 65 2.93 -8.89 -17.17
C PHE A 65 4.20 -9.66 -17.59
N VAL A 66 4.93 -10.28 -16.66
CA VAL A 66 6.20 -10.97 -16.97
C VAL A 66 6.05 -12.29 -17.73
N HIS A 67 4.82 -12.79 -17.91
CA HIS A 67 4.53 -13.94 -18.75
C HIS A 67 4.21 -13.55 -20.18
N ASN A 68 3.99 -12.26 -20.44
CA ASN A 68 3.58 -11.72 -21.72
C ASN A 68 4.60 -10.63 -22.15
N GLU A 69 4.19 -9.36 -22.19
CA GLU A 69 4.96 -8.22 -22.68
C GLU A 69 6.20 -7.89 -21.83
N GLY A 70 6.20 -8.30 -20.56
CA GLY A 70 7.25 -8.02 -19.58
C GLY A 70 8.34 -9.08 -19.46
N THR A 71 8.46 -10.02 -20.40
CA THR A 71 9.35 -11.18 -20.28
C THR A 71 10.80 -10.80 -19.96
N ARG A 72 11.33 -9.70 -20.53
CA ARG A 72 12.69 -9.20 -20.24
C ARG A 72 12.90 -8.79 -18.78
N PHE A 73 11.83 -8.51 -18.04
CA PHE A 73 11.87 -8.13 -16.63
C PHE A 73 11.59 -9.29 -15.68
N ARG A 74 11.48 -10.52 -16.20
CA ARG A 74 11.33 -11.74 -15.37
C ARG A 74 12.40 -11.89 -14.29
N PRO A 75 13.71 -11.64 -14.52
CA PRO A 75 14.71 -11.76 -13.46
C PRO A 75 14.40 -10.88 -12.23
N TYR A 76 13.89 -9.68 -12.47
CA TYR A 76 13.48 -8.74 -11.43
C TYR A 76 12.24 -9.21 -10.66
N TYR A 77 11.27 -9.83 -11.35
CA TYR A 77 10.11 -10.47 -10.72
C TYR A 77 10.53 -11.66 -9.85
N ASP A 78 11.36 -12.55 -10.37
CA ASP A 78 11.78 -13.76 -9.68
C ASP A 78 12.58 -13.40 -8.41
N ALA A 79 13.45 -12.39 -8.48
CA ALA A 79 14.18 -11.88 -7.31
C ALA A 79 13.24 -11.30 -6.23
N LEU A 80 12.19 -10.57 -6.63
CA LEU A 80 11.18 -10.06 -5.68
C LEU A 80 10.37 -11.19 -5.04
N ILE A 81 9.93 -12.17 -5.84
CA ILE A 81 9.18 -13.33 -5.33
C ILE A 81 10.04 -14.14 -4.35
N GLU A 82 11.31 -14.36 -4.67
CA GLU A 82 12.25 -15.04 -3.78
C GLU A 82 12.42 -14.27 -2.46
N SER A 83 12.53 -12.94 -2.51
CA SER A 83 12.66 -12.09 -1.32
C SER A 83 11.40 -12.09 -0.42
N LEU A 84 10.23 -12.44 -0.97
CA LEU A 84 8.97 -12.54 -0.24
C LEU A 84 8.77 -13.91 0.43
N ARG A 85 9.57 -14.92 0.09
CA ARG A 85 9.42 -16.26 0.68
C ARG A 85 9.64 -16.20 2.18
N TYR A 86 8.85 -16.98 2.90
CA TYR A 86 8.96 -17.10 4.35
C TYR A 86 10.27 -17.82 4.73
N ASN A 87 10.57 -18.91 4.04
CA ASN A 87 11.78 -19.69 4.25
C ASN A 87 12.90 -19.19 3.33
N ARG A 88 13.91 -18.56 3.93
CA ARG A 88 15.05 -17.97 3.21
C ARG A 88 15.88 -19.01 2.48
N LEU A 89 16.41 -18.61 1.33
CA LEU A 89 17.35 -19.41 0.54
C LEU A 89 18.54 -19.88 1.41
N GLY A 90 18.89 -21.16 1.29
CA GLY A 90 19.99 -21.78 2.04
C GLY A 90 19.63 -22.29 3.45
N GLY A 91 18.42 -22.04 3.96
CA GLY A 91 17.95 -22.61 5.23
C GLY A 91 17.50 -24.06 5.15
N SER A 92 17.55 -24.80 6.26
CA SER A 92 17.06 -26.20 6.35
C SER A 92 15.57 -26.32 6.02
N GLU A 93 14.74 -25.42 6.55
CA GLU A 93 13.31 -25.37 6.27
C GLU A 93 13.02 -25.10 4.79
N ARG A 94 13.83 -24.26 4.16
CA ARG A 94 13.76 -24.00 2.73
C ARG A 94 14.13 -25.24 1.91
N ALA A 95 15.22 -25.94 2.26
CA ALA A 95 15.63 -27.15 1.56
C ALA A 95 14.56 -28.25 1.65
N ARG A 96 13.91 -28.38 2.81
CA ARG A 96 12.78 -29.30 3.02
C ARG A 96 11.58 -28.91 2.17
N GLU A 97 11.18 -27.63 2.19
CA GLU A 97 10.09 -27.11 1.36
C GLU A 97 10.34 -27.43 -0.12
N ASP A 98 11.50 -27.05 -0.66
CA ASP A 98 11.82 -27.25 -2.08
C ASP A 98 11.87 -28.74 -2.45
N THR A 99 12.35 -29.62 -1.56
CA THR A 99 12.33 -31.07 -1.79
C THR A 99 10.92 -31.60 -1.99
N ILE A 100 9.99 -31.23 -1.11
CA ILE A 100 8.58 -31.65 -1.19
C ILE A 100 7.96 -31.11 -2.49
N LEU A 101 8.14 -29.82 -2.75
CA LEU A 101 7.60 -29.16 -3.95
C LEU A 101 8.10 -29.80 -5.25
N ASN A 102 9.39 -30.18 -5.31
CA ASN A 102 9.97 -30.84 -6.47
C ASN A 102 9.40 -32.24 -6.68
N ILE A 103 9.26 -33.04 -5.62
CA ILE A 103 8.65 -34.38 -5.69
C ILE A 103 7.21 -34.29 -6.21
N GLU A 104 6.41 -33.38 -5.66
CA GLU A 104 5.03 -33.17 -6.09
C GLU A 104 4.93 -32.68 -7.54
N ALA A 105 5.86 -31.83 -7.98
CA ALA A 105 5.92 -31.37 -9.35
C ALA A 105 6.25 -32.49 -10.34
N SER A 106 7.09 -33.44 -9.94
CA SER A 106 7.49 -34.63 -10.74
C SER A 106 6.42 -35.72 -10.79
N GLN A 107 5.54 -35.81 -9.80
CA GLN A 107 4.46 -36.82 -9.75
C GLN A 107 3.21 -36.45 -10.57
N LYS A 108 3.25 -35.40 -11.40
CA LYS A 108 2.13 -35.03 -12.28
C LYS A 108 1.81 -36.18 -13.26
N PRO A 109 0.57 -36.70 -13.29
CA PRO A 109 0.12 -37.50 -14.43
C PRO A 109 0.05 -36.59 -15.65
N THR A 110 0.68 -37.00 -16.76
CA THR A 110 0.32 -36.50 -18.09
C THR A 110 -1.15 -36.79 -18.33
N GLU A 111 -1.99 -35.76 -18.37
CA GLU A 111 -3.36 -35.84 -18.89
C GLU A 111 -3.27 -36.13 -20.40
N ASN A 112 -3.11 -37.42 -20.73
CA ASN A 112 -3.35 -38.00 -22.03
C ASN A 112 -4.05 -39.35 -21.78
N SER A 113 -5.37 -39.31 -21.61
CA SER A 113 -6.21 -40.47 -21.87
C SER A 113 -7.63 -39.99 -22.16
N SER A 114 -7.96 -40.08 -23.44
CA SER A 114 -9.28 -40.13 -24.02
C SER A 114 -10.31 -40.87 -23.16
N GLU A 115 -11.36 -40.18 -22.74
CA GLU A 115 -12.65 -40.80 -22.44
C GLU A 115 -13.78 -39.92 -22.97
N SER A 116 -14.35 -40.40 -24.07
CA SER A 116 -15.59 -39.96 -24.70
C SER A 116 -16.78 -40.21 -23.78
N GLN A 117 -17.68 -39.23 -23.58
CA GLN A 117 -19.11 -39.45 -23.30
C GLN A 117 -19.93 -38.14 -23.51
N PRO A 118 -21.28 -38.20 -23.63
CA PRO A 118 -22.02 -37.54 -24.71
C PRO A 118 -22.80 -36.28 -24.30
N LYS A 119 -23.26 -35.54 -25.33
CA LYS A 119 -24.06 -34.30 -25.26
C LYS A 119 -25.47 -34.53 -24.71
N THR A 120 -25.87 -33.72 -23.72
CA THR A 120 -27.24 -33.20 -23.50
C THR A 120 -27.19 -31.83 -22.79
N GLN A 121 -27.97 -30.86 -23.28
CA GLN A 121 -28.11 -29.44 -22.84
C GLN A 121 -29.20 -29.30 -21.72
N PRO A 122 -29.55 -28.09 -21.13
CA PRO A 122 -29.18 -26.69 -21.44
C PRO A 122 -28.90 -25.73 -20.22
N HIS A 123 -28.46 -24.51 -20.54
CA HIS A 123 -28.52 -23.25 -19.77
C HIS A 123 -27.94 -23.17 -18.34
N GLN A 124 -26.67 -22.77 -18.23
CA GLN A 124 -26.16 -21.91 -17.15
C GLN A 124 -25.08 -20.95 -17.69
N GLN A 125 -25.06 -19.73 -17.15
CA GLN A 125 -24.12 -18.64 -17.47
C GLN A 125 -22.64 -19.11 -17.39
N PRO A 126 -21.70 -18.52 -18.15
CA PRO A 126 -20.28 -18.86 -18.03
C PRO A 126 -19.73 -18.29 -16.73
N GLY A 127 -19.88 -19.06 -15.65
CA GLY A 127 -19.11 -18.89 -14.42
C GLY A 127 -17.64 -19.13 -14.74
N ASN A 128 -16.79 -18.21 -14.29
CA ASN A 128 -15.34 -18.35 -14.29
C ASN A 128 -14.98 -19.76 -13.75
N PRO A 129 -14.25 -20.62 -14.50
CA PRO A 129 -13.96 -21.96 -14.01
C PRO A 129 -13.19 -21.81 -12.70
N ALA A 130 -13.80 -22.29 -11.61
CA ALA A 130 -13.16 -22.36 -10.31
C ALA A 130 -11.87 -23.14 -10.50
N ARG A 131 -10.73 -22.44 -10.48
CA ARG A 131 -9.40 -23.03 -10.56
C ARG A 131 -9.30 -23.98 -9.36
N LYS A 132 -9.50 -25.30 -9.58
CA LYS A 132 -9.34 -26.31 -8.53
C LYS A 132 -7.95 -26.10 -7.94
N ARG A 133 -7.89 -25.52 -6.73
CA ARG A 133 -6.62 -25.36 -6.01
C ARG A 133 -6.11 -26.77 -5.75
N ARG A 134 -4.91 -27.08 -6.25
CA ARG A 134 -4.22 -28.31 -5.87
C ARG A 134 -3.89 -28.19 -4.39
N SER A 135 -4.30 -29.15 -3.56
CA SER A 135 -3.78 -29.25 -2.20
C SER A 135 -2.44 -30.00 -2.27
N SER A 136 -1.33 -29.28 -2.24
CA SER A 136 -0.04 -29.88 -1.87
C SER A 136 -0.13 -30.45 -0.45
N VAL A 137 0.75 -31.39 -0.11
CA VAL A 137 0.93 -31.86 1.27
C VAL A 137 1.19 -30.66 2.19
N LEU A 138 2.00 -29.70 1.72
CA LEU A 138 2.25 -28.45 2.43
C LEU A 138 0.98 -27.61 2.68
N HIS A 139 -0.04 -27.66 1.83
CA HIS A 139 -1.31 -26.96 2.10
C HIS A 139 -2.07 -27.57 3.29
N ASN A 140 -1.87 -28.85 3.58
CA ASN A 140 -2.44 -29.50 4.76
C ASN A 140 -1.61 -29.21 6.02
N ASP A 141 -0.32 -28.90 5.85
CA ASP A 141 0.50 -28.38 6.94
C ASP A 141 0.02 -26.96 7.30
N GLY A 142 -0.22 -26.74 8.59
CA GLY A 142 -0.64 -25.45 9.12
C GLY A 142 0.20 -24.29 8.59
N VAL A 143 -0.45 -23.15 8.39
CA VAL A 143 0.25 -21.93 7.95
C VAL A 143 0.81 -21.24 9.20
N PRO A 144 2.11 -20.93 9.26
CA PRO A 144 2.66 -20.19 10.40
C PRO A 144 1.97 -18.84 10.56
N VAL A 145 2.07 -18.28 11.75
CA VAL A 145 1.71 -16.88 12.00
C VAL A 145 2.44 -16.01 10.98
N ASN A 146 1.76 -15.03 10.38
CA ASN A 146 2.29 -14.19 9.29
C ASN A 146 2.59 -14.90 7.95
N GLY A 147 2.05 -16.09 7.71
CA GLY A 147 2.27 -16.84 6.48
C GLY A 147 1.06 -16.85 5.55
N PHE A 148 1.28 -17.06 4.25
CA PHE A 148 0.27 -17.61 3.34
C PHE A 148 0.92 -18.55 2.31
N ARG A 149 0.15 -19.55 1.84
CA ARG A 149 0.62 -20.49 0.81
C ARG A 149 0.06 -20.15 -0.55
N SER A 150 0.92 -20.07 -1.56
CA SER A 150 0.53 -19.98 -2.97
C SER A 150 -0.05 -21.31 -3.48
N ALA A 151 -0.62 -21.32 -4.68
CA ALA A 151 -1.26 -22.52 -5.27
C ALA A 151 -0.31 -23.70 -5.53
N ASN A 152 1.00 -23.46 -5.56
CA ASN A 152 2.00 -24.52 -5.64
C ASN A 152 2.50 -24.95 -4.25
N GLY A 153 1.95 -24.44 -3.14
CA GLY A 153 2.35 -24.81 -1.78
C GLY A 153 3.46 -23.96 -1.15
N THR A 154 4.16 -23.14 -1.93
CA THR A 154 5.23 -22.25 -1.43
C THR A 154 4.70 -21.27 -0.39
N LEU A 155 5.43 -21.12 0.70
CA LEU A 155 5.07 -20.24 1.82
C LEU A 155 5.71 -18.84 1.67
N TYR A 156 4.89 -17.80 1.81
CA TYR A 156 5.29 -16.40 1.74
C TYR A 156 4.89 -15.64 3.02
N HIS A 157 5.57 -14.53 3.28
CA HIS A 157 5.15 -13.57 4.31
C HIS A 157 3.85 -12.88 3.90
N TYR A 158 2.89 -12.78 4.84
CA TYR A 158 1.66 -12.02 4.66
C TYR A 158 1.90 -10.51 4.88
N ILE A 159 2.59 -10.17 5.96
CA ILE A 159 3.07 -8.81 6.28
C ILE A 159 4.60 -8.85 6.21
N LEU A 160 5.19 -7.84 5.56
CA LEU A 160 6.64 -7.75 5.35
C LEU A 160 7.39 -7.72 6.70
N PRO A 161 8.47 -8.50 6.87
CA PRO A 161 9.25 -8.50 8.11
C PRO A 161 9.77 -7.12 8.55
N SER A 162 10.09 -6.24 7.61
CA SER A 162 10.57 -4.88 7.88
C SER A 162 9.55 -4.00 8.62
N PHE A 163 8.25 -4.29 8.49
CA PHE A 163 7.22 -3.62 9.29
C PHE A 163 7.35 -3.93 10.79
N PHE A 164 7.60 -5.20 11.15
CA PHE A 164 7.79 -5.57 12.55
C PHE A 164 9.13 -5.09 13.09
N GLN A 165 10.16 -5.01 12.24
CA GLN A 165 11.44 -4.39 12.63
C GLN A 165 11.30 -2.91 12.95
N LEU A 166 10.47 -2.19 12.19
CA LEU A 166 10.12 -0.81 12.53
C LEU A 166 9.53 -0.73 13.95
N ILE A 167 8.54 -1.58 14.26
CA ILE A 167 7.92 -1.60 15.59
C ILE A 167 8.96 -1.87 16.69
N GLN A 168 9.83 -2.86 16.50
CA GLN A 168 10.92 -3.16 17.44
C GLN A 168 11.85 -1.96 17.64
N TYR A 169 12.17 -1.23 16.57
CA TYR A 169 12.97 -0.01 16.64
C TYR A 169 12.27 1.08 17.46
N LEU A 170 10.99 1.36 17.18
CA LEU A 170 10.22 2.39 17.89
C LEU A 170 10.14 2.08 19.40
N GLN A 171 9.87 0.82 19.76
CA GLN A 171 9.88 0.39 21.17
C GLN A 171 11.28 0.49 21.80
N LYS A 172 12.33 0.04 21.11
CA LYS A 172 13.71 0.06 21.62
C LYS A 172 14.23 1.48 21.85
N THR A 173 13.78 2.43 21.03
CA THR A 173 14.12 3.85 21.13
C THR A 173 13.17 4.63 22.04
N ASN A 174 12.25 3.93 22.72
CA ASN A 174 11.30 4.49 23.67
C ASN A 174 10.49 5.66 23.09
N ARG A 175 10.03 5.50 21.86
CA ARG A 175 9.18 6.47 21.18
C ARG A 175 7.71 6.21 21.51
N ASP A 176 6.94 7.29 21.64
CA ASP A 176 5.48 7.23 21.66
C ASP A 176 4.97 7.20 20.21
N PHE A 177 4.14 6.22 19.88
CA PHE A 177 3.63 6.06 18.52
C PHE A 177 2.29 5.32 18.47
N VAL A 178 1.59 5.53 17.37
CA VAL A 178 0.41 4.78 16.96
C VAL A 178 0.51 4.47 15.48
N ILE A 179 0.06 3.29 15.07
CA ILE A 179 0.09 2.86 13.66
C ILE A 179 -1.33 2.73 13.14
N TYR A 180 -1.65 3.47 12.08
CA TYR A 180 -2.89 3.35 11.34
C TYR A 180 -2.63 2.70 9.97
N LEU A 181 -3.09 1.46 9.77
CA LEU A 181 -3.14 0.88 8.44
C LEU A 181 -4.23 1.58 7.61
N ARG A 182 -3.81 2.42 6.66
CA ARG A 182 -4.71 3.18 5.77
C ARG A 182 -4.90 2.46 4.44
N THR A 183 -6.13 2.11 4.07
CA THR A 183 -6.43 1.45 2.79
C THR A 183 -7.66 2.02 2.10
N MET A 184 -7.67 2.01 0.78
CA MET A 184 -8.88 2.25 -0.02
C MET A 184 -9.75 0.98 -0.15
N GLY A 185 -9.18 -0.19 0.15
CA GLY A 185 -9.79 -1.52 -0.03
C GLY A 185 -10.38 -2.13 1.25
N ASP A 186 -10.47 -3.46 1.26
CA ASP A 186 -11.08 -4.24 2.36
C ASP A 186 -10.09 -5.14 3.11
N ASP A 187 -8.79 -4.99 2.85
CA ASP A 187 -7.74 -5.90 3.35
C ASP A 187 -7.45 -5.75 4.86
N SER A 188 -7.95 -4.68 5.49
CA SER A 188 -7.66 -4.31 6.88
C SER A 188 -7.90 -5.42 7.90
N LYS A 189 -9.01 -6.14 7.82
CA LYS A 189 -9.35 -7.17 8.81
C LYS A 189 -8.35 -8.33 8.82
N ASN A 190 -7.91 -8.75 7.63
CA ASN A 190 -6.93 -9.82 7.52
C ASN A 190 -5.55 -9.37 8.00
N PHE A 191 -5.18 -8.11 7.74
CA PHE A 191 -3.96 -7.52 8.28
C PHE A 191 -3.99 -7.52 9.82
N LEU A 192 -5.01 -6.94 10.43
CA LEU A 192 -5.12 -6.79 11.89
C LEU A 192 -5.03 -8.15 12.61
N ARG A 193 -5.77 -9.16 12.13
CA ARG A 193 -5.70 -10.52 12.69
C ARG A 193 -4.30 -11.14 12.60
N ASN A 194 -3.55 -10.87 11.54
CA ASN A 194 -2.18 -11.37 11.42
C ASN A 194 -1.21 -10.58 12.30
N ALA A 195 -1.39 -9.25 12.39
CA ALA A 195 -0.59 -8.40 13.25
C ALA A 195 -0.76 -8.76 14.74
N GLU A 196 -2.01 -8.94 15.20
CA GLU A 196 -2.34 -9.32 16.57
C GLU A 196 -1.58 -10.56 17.03
N ARG A 197 -1.59 -11.64 16.23
CA ARG A 197 -0.88 -12.90 16.54
C ARG A 197 0.64 -12.74 16.62
N ILE A 198 1.22 -11.75 15.95
CA ILE A 198 2.66 -11.51 15.98
C ILE A 198 3.00 -10.65 17.20
N LEU A 199 2.22 -9.60 17.41
CA LEU A 199 2.42 -8.59 18.44
C LEU A 199 2.01 -9.08 19.84
N SER A 200 1.27 -10.20 19.92
CA SER A 200 1.06 -10.96 21.16
C SER A 200 2.30 -11.75 21.63
N ASN A 201 3.44 -11.63 20.93
CA ASN A 201 4.68 -12.37 21.18
C ASN A 201 4.56 -13.90 20.99
N GLU A 202 3.58 -14.38 20.21
CA GLU A 202 3.48 -15.81 19.85
C GLU A 202 4.42 -16.22 18.70
N HIS A 203 4.98 -15.26 17.95
CA HIS A 203 5.80 -15.53 16.78
C HIS A 203 7.29 -15.65 17.14
N PRO A 204 7.98 -16.77 16.81
CA PRO A 204 9.36 -17.01 17.26
C PRO A 204 10.40 -16.03 16.70
N SER A 205 10.18 -15.51 15.49
CA SER A 205 11.14 -14.61 14.82
C SER A 205 11.01 -13.12 15.19
N PHE A 206 9.99 -12.73 15.95
CA PHE A 206 9.80 -11.33 16.36
C PHE A 206 9.59 -11.28 17.87
N GLN A 207 10.41 -10.50 18.54
CA GLN A 207 10.32 -10.29 19.99
C GLN A 207 10.13 -8.80 20.25
N PHE A 208 9.04 -8.46 20.93
CA PHE A 208 8.69 -7.10 21.27
C PHE A 208 8.91 -6.86 22.76
N SER A 209 9.41 -5.68 23.12
CA SER A 209 9.69 -5.32 24.53
C SER A 209 8.42 -5.32 25.39
N HIS A 210 7.29 -5.04 24.76
CA HIS A 210 5.94 -5.17 25.30
C HIS A 210 4.97 -5.52 24.17
N CYS A 211 3.84 -6.15 24.50
CA CYS A 211 2.78 -6.41 23.53
C CYS A 211 2.18 -5.06 23.07
N LEU A 212 1.79 -4.98 21.81
CA LEU A 212 1.06 -3.83 21.27
C LEU A 212 -0.38 -4.23 21.00
N ASP A 213 -1.31 -3.44 21.50
CA ASP A 213 -2.72 -3.70 21.31
C ASP A 213 -3.11 -3.45 19.85
N VAL A 214 -3.86 -4.39 19.29
CA VAL A 214 -4.37 -4.32 17.93
C VAL A 214 -5.88 -4.21 18.00
N ASN A 215 -6.43 -3.10 17.51
CA ASN A 215 -7.88 -2.96 17.41
C ASN A 215 -8.41 -3.84 16.27
N PRO A 216 -9.30 -4.82 16.55
CA PRO A 216 -9.80 -5.75 15.53
C PRO A 216 -10.87 -5.12 14.62
N GLU A 217 -11.43 -3.97 14.98
CA GLU A 217 -12.51 -3.29 14.25
C GLU A 217 -11.96 -2.12 13.41
N PRO A 218 -11.90 -2.23 12.07
CA PRO A 218 -11.46 -1.12 11.24
C PRO A 218 -12.42 0.07 11.33
N GLY A 219 -11.86 1.27 11.48
CA GLY A 219 -12.57 2.53 11.29
C GLY A 219 -12.72 2.91 9.81
N CYS A 220 -13.39 4.02 9.55
CA CYS A 220 -13.51 4.62 8.23
C CYS A 220 -13.31 6.14 8.29
N ILE A 221 -12.62 6.69 7.29
CA ILE A 221 -12.70 8.11 6.96
C ILE A 221 -13.58 8.25 5.72
N GLU A 222 -14.67 8.98 5.86
CA GLU A 222 -15.73 9.10 4.87
C GLU A 222 -15.88 10.56 4.44
N ARG A 223 -16.27 10.79 3.18
CA ARG A 223 -16.56 12.12 2.65
C ARG A 223 -18.00 12.16 2.09
N PRO A 224 -19.02 12.20 2.97
CA PRO A 224 -20.41 12.18 2.52
C PRO A 224 -20.73 13.42 1.67
N LYS A 225 -21.66 13.29 0.73
CA LYS A 225 -21.98 14.35 -0.23
C LYS A 225 -22.58 15.56 0.49
N GLY A 226 -21.89 16.70 0.41
CA GLY A 226 -22.33 17.95 1.02
C GLY A 226 -22.09 18.03 2.54
N GLU A 227 -21.39 17.04 3.12
CA GLU A 227 -21.02 17.03 4.53
C GLU A 227 -19.49 17.16 4.68
N PRO A 228 -19.01 17.59 5.86
CA PRO A 228 -17.59 17.54 6.21
C PRO A 228 -17.01 16.13 6.16
N ILE A 229 -15.68 16.05 6.11
CA ILE A 229 -14.97 14.79 6.34
C ILE A 229 -15.34 14.27 7.72
N ARG A 230 -15.57 12.96 7.85
CA ARG A 230 -15.81 12.34 9.16
C ARG A 230 -14.99 11.08 9.38
N LEU A 231 -14.51 10.91 10.60
CA LEU A 231 -13.95 9.67 11.12
C LEU A 231 -15.06 8.91 11.85
N ARG A 232 -15.26 7.64 11.49
CA ARG A 232 -16.11 6.70 12.20
C ARG A 232 -15.26 5.54 12.69
N MET A 233 -15.00 5.45 13.98
CA MET A 233 -14.15 4.40 14.55
C MET A 233 -14.56 4.06 15.98
N LYS A 234 -14.46 2.79 16.35
CA LYS A 234 -14.56 2.35 17.73
C LYS A 234 -13.15 2.27 18.31
N PHE A 235 -12.84 3.13 19.28
CA PHE A 235 -11.55 3.11 19.97
C PHE A 235 -11.58 2.06 21.08
N GLN A 236 -10.43 1.54 21.50
CA GLN A 236 -10.37 0.40 22.44
C GLN A 236 -11.01 0.71 23.79
N GLU A 237 -10.92 1.96 24.26
CA GLU A 237 -11.51 2.40 25.54
C GLU A 237 -12.99 2.78 25.43
N ALA A 238 -13.54 2.86 24.21
CA ALA A 238 -14.91 3.31 23.97
C ALA A 238 -15.90 2.14 23.96
N SER A 239 -17.06 2.33 24.59
CA SER A 239 -18.18 1.37 24.52
C SER A 239 -18.76 1.29 23.11
N ASP A 240 -18.83 2.44 22.44
CA ASP A 240 -19.54 2.65 21.19
C ASP A 240 -18.64 3.21 20.10
N THR A 241 -19.10 3.12 18.86
CA THR A 241 -18.44 3.75 17.72
C THR A 241 -18.58 5.27 17.83
N GLU A 242 -17.45 5.97 17.79
CA GLU A 242 -17.42 7.43 17.74
C GLU A 242 -17.55 7.90 16.28
N ILE A 243 -18.27 9.01 16.07
CA ILE A 243 -18.37 9.71 14.80
C ILE A 243 -17.90 11.14 15.03
N ILE A 244 -16.80 11.52 14.40
CA ILE A 244 -16.16 12.83 14.53
C ILE A 244 -16.17 13.48 13.16
N ASN A 245 -16.81 14.65 13.03
CA ASN A 245 -16.99 15.38 11.78
C ASN A 245 -16.30 16.75 11.75
N ASP A 246 -15.49 17.04 12.76
CA ASP A 246 -14.59 18.18 12.82
C ASP A 246 -13.15 17.71 12.59
N GLU A 247 -12.44 18.32 11.65
CA GLU A 247 -11.10 17.88 11.27
C GLU A 247 -10.05 18.12 12.37
N PHE A 248 -10.21 19.16 13.21
CA PHE A 248 -9.32 19.37 14.35
C PHE A 248 -9.51 18.28 15.40
N ALA A 249 -10.74 17.92 15.71
CA ALA A 249 -11.07 16.82 16.61
C ALA A 249 -10.64 15.45 16.04
N ILE A 250 -10.74 15.24 14.71
CA ILE A 250 -10.19 14.04 14.06
C ILE A 250 -8.69 13.98 14.28
N HIS A 251 -7.96 15.06 14.01
CA HIS A 251 -6.51 15.13 14.22
C HIS A 251 -6.14 14.80 15.66
N GLU A 252 -6.73 15.51 16.64
CA GLU A 252 -6.46 15.27 18.07
C GLU A 252 -6.76 13.84 18.52
N LYS A 253 -7.85 13.25 17.99
CA LYS A 253 -8.20 11.86 18.30
C LYS A 253 -7.20 10.86 17.72
N LEU A 254 -6.64 11.13 16.55
CA LEU A 254 -5.59 10.28 15.97
C LEU A 254 -4.26 10.44 16.71
N GLU A 255 -3.91 11.65 17.17
CA GLU A 255 -2.69 11.89 17.96
C GLU A 255 -2.71 11.17 19.32
N SER A 256 -3.89 11.07 19.94
CA SER A 256 -4.07 10.45 21.26
C SER A 256 -4.18 8.92 21.23
N GLY A 257 -4.11 8.31 20.05
CA GLY A 257 -4.18 6.86 19.91
C GLY A 257 -2.96 6.13 20.46
N PHE A 258 -3.13 4.83 20.74
CA PHE A 258 -2.05 3.91 21.11
C PHE A 258 -2.24 2.55 20.42
N GLY A 259 -1.15 1.87 20.09
CA GLY A 259 -1.19 0.55 19.45
C GLY A 259 -1.42 0.62 17.94
N ILE A 260 -2.18 -0.35 17.40
CA ILE A 260 -2.41 -0.50 15.96
C ILE A 260 -3.90 -0.49 15.63
N TYR A 261 -4.24 0.29 14.62
CA TYR A 261 -5.59 0.40 14.05
C TYR A 261 -5.54 0.19 12.54
N ALA A 262 -6.71 0.06 11.95
CA ALA A 262 -6.88 0.21 10.51
C ALA A 262 -8.02 1.18 10.21
N ILE A 263 -7.85 1.98 9.17
CA ILE A 263 -8.86 2.92 8.69
C ILE A 263 -9.04 2.69 7.19
N LYS A 264 -10.29 2.49 6.78
CA LYS A 264 -10.68 2.49 5.38
C LYS A 264 -10.98 3.91 4.91
N ASP A 265 -10.24 4.39 3.93
CA ASP A 265 -10.45 5.69 3.29
C ASP A 265 -11.51 5.61 2.17
N ASP A 266 -12.09 6.76 1.84
CA ASP A 266 -13.20 6.86 0.90
C ASP A 266 -12.77 6.74 -0.58
N PHE A 267 -12.62 5.51 -1.04
CA PHE A 267 -12.34 5.22 -2.45
C PHE A 267 -13.39 5.81 -3.40
N THR A 268 -14.67 5.84 -2.99
CA THR A 268 -15.76 6.31 -3.86
C THR A 268 -15.59 7.80 -4.14
N ALA A 269 -15.32 8.60 -3.11
CA ALA A 269 -15.07 10.03 -3.26
C ALA A 269 -13.81 10.30 -4.11
N TRP A 270 -12.74 9.54 -3.90
CA TRP A 270 -11.51 9.67 -4.68
C TRP A 270 -11.74 9.33 -6.17
N PHE A 271 -12.43 8.22 -6.43
CA PHE A 271 -12.79 7.79 -7.78
C PHE A 271 -13.67 8.81 -8.52
N GLN A 272 -14.73 9.30 -7.87
CA GLN A 272 -15.67 10.26 -8.47
C GLN A 272 -15.02 11.61 -8.81
N LYS A 273 -13.91 11.95 -8.15
CA LYS A 273 -13.11 13.15 -8.46
C LYS A 273 -11.92 12.83 -9.38
N ASN A 274 -12.01 11.77 -10.19
CA ASN A 274 -10.97 11.36 -11.12
C ASN A 274 -9.60 11.24 -10.45
N TYR A 275 -9.57 10.55 -9.30
CA TYR A 275 -8.38 10.30 -8.48
C TYR A 275 -7.60 11.55 -8.07
N HIS A 276 -8.26 12.71 -8.07
CA HIS A 276 -7.63 13.94 -7.61
C HIS A 276 -7.27 13.86 -6.12
N TYR A 277 -6.06 14.29 -5.79
CA TYR A 277 -5.48 14.16 -4.44
C TYR A 277 -6.37 14.74 -3.34
N THR A 278 -7.14 15.81 -3.59
CA THR A 278 -8.03 16.44 -2.59
C THR A 278 -9.19 15.57 -2.10
N LYS A 279 -9.40 14.40 -2.72
CA LYS A 279 -10.36 13.38 -2.25
C LYS A 279 -9.68 12.07 -1.84
N SER A 280 -8.36 12.07 -1.73
CA SER A 280 -7.56 10.93 -1.30
C SER A 280 -7.39 10.89 0.24
N LYS A 281 -6.40 10.13 0.74
CA LYS A 281 -6.19 9.88 2.18
C LYS A 281 -5.73 11.16 2.88
N PRO A 282 -6.53 11.75 3.79
CA PRO A 282 -6.09 12.94 4.51
C PRO A 282 -4.97 12.63 5.49
N VAL A 283 -3.96 13.51 5.50
CA VAL A 283 -2.91 13.65 6.51
C VAL A 283 -2.93 15.10 6.98
N TRP A 284 -3.27 15.33 8.24
CA TRP A 284 -3.37 16.69 8.79
C TRP A 284 -2.02 17.21 9.27
N PHE A 285 -1.78 18.49 9.02
CA PHE A 285 -0.59 19.20 9.46
C PHE A 285 -0.96 20.62 9.88
N ASP A 286 -0.51 21.01 11.07
CA ASP A 286 -0.66 22.35 11.60
C ASP A 286 0.63 23.17 11.45
N PRO A 287 0.68 24.14 10.51
CA PRO A 287 1.86 24.97 10.31
C PRO A 287 2.09 26.01 11.42
N ASP A 288 1.09 26.25 12.28
CA ASP A 288 1.20 27.21 13.39
C ASP A 288 1.72 26.53 14.68
N ASP A 289 1.71 25.19 14.76
CA ASP A 289 2.25 24.46 15.89
C ASP A 289 3.79 24.37 15.79
N ARG A 290 4.46 25.17 16.64
CA ARG A 290 5.93 25.22 16.69
C ARG A 290 6.55 24.07 17.48
N SER A 291 5.75 23.33 18.23
CA SER A 291 6.21 22.21 19.05
C SER A 291 5.21 21.06 18.95
N PRO A 292 5.01 20.52 17.73
CA PRO A 292 4.01 19.50 17.50
C PRO A 292 4.28 18.27 18.36
N ARG A 293 3.24 17.77 19.00
CA ARG A 293 3.33 16.57 19.86
C ARG A 293 3.52 15.29 19.06
N SER A 294 3.17 15.31 17.78
CA SER A 294 3.24 14.16 16.89
C SER A 294 3.71 14.56 15.49
N HIS A 295 4.20 13.58 14.73
CA HIS A 295 4.50 13.73 13.31
C HIS A 295 3.76 12.64 12.52
N HIS A 296 2.78 13.04 11.72
CA HIS A 296 2.00 12.12 10.89
C HIS A 296 2.73 11.81 9.58
N ILE A 297 3.12 10.54 9.39
CA ILE A 297 3.83 10.06 8.20
C ILE A 297 3.01 8.95 7.52
N LEU A 298 2.76 9.07 6.22
CA LEU A 298 2.03 8.08 5.43
C LEU A 298 2.94 7.42 4.37
N PHE A 299 3.05 6.10 4.43
CA PHE A 299 3.75 5.29 3.43
C PHE A 299 2.75 4.68 2.45
N ASP A 300 2.87 4.97 1.16
CA ASP A 300 2.01 4.39 0.13
C ASP A 300 2.72 4.27 -1.21
N ASP A 301 2.52 3.16 -1.93
CA ASP A 301 3.14 2.94 -3.23
C ASP A 301 2.49 3.75 -4.36
N ASN A 302 1.34 4.39 -4.11
CA ASN A 302 0.63 5.30 -5.02
C ASN A 302 0.74 6.78 -4.63
N PHE A 303 1.64 7.15 -3.73
CA PHE A 303 1.98 8.57 -3.54
C PHE A 303 2.80 9.08 -4.73
N ARG A 304 2.42 10.23 -5.30
CA ARG A 304 3.10 10.88 -6.43
C ARG A 304 3.17 12.39 -6.18
N VAL A 305 4.28 13.02 -6.55
CA VAL A 305 4.47 14.48 -6.47
C VAL A 305 4.34 15.19 -7.82
N ILE A 306 4.11 14.43 -8.89
CA ILE A 306 4.13 14.95 -10.28
C ILE A 306 2.75 15.08 -10.92
N ASP A 307 1.74 14.38 -10.40
CA ASP A 307 0.39 14.36 -10.98
C ASP A 307 -0.67 14.45 -9.87
N PRO A 308 -1.44 15.56 -9.80
CA PRO A 308 -2.50 15.72 -8.82
C PRO A 308 -3.66 14.74 -9.01
N HIS A 309 -3.81 14.14 -10.19
CA HIS A 309 -4.84 13.14 -10.51
C HIS A 309 -4.36 11.70 -10.33
N ASP A 310 -3.19 11.49 -9.72
CA ASP A 310 -2.64 10.16 -9.45
C ASP A 310 -1.85 10.10 -8.15
N SER A 311 -2.23 10.93 -7.16
CA SER A 311 -1.59 10.94 -5.84
C SER A 311 -2.60 10.60 -4.75
N ILE A 312 -2.26 9.60 -3.94
CA ILE A 312 -3.16 9.01 -2.94
C ILE A 312 -3.16 9.72 -1.58
N VAL A 313 -2.43 10.82 -1.43
CA VAL A 313 -2.34 11.59 -0.18
C VAL A 313 -2.88 13.00 -0.36
N ASP A 314 -3.70 13.43 0.61
CA ASP A 314 -4.25 14.77 0.75
C ASP A 314 -3.62 15.41 2.00
N ILE A 315 -2.57 16.21 1.82
CA ILE A 315 -1.98 16.95 2.95
C ILE A 315 -2.96 18.08 3.32
N ARG A 316 -3.61 17.96 4.48
CA ARG A 316 -4.62 18.90 5.01
C ARG A 316 -3.93 19.92 5.92
N ILE A 317 -3.77 21.14 5.42
CA ILE A 317 -3.21 22.27 6.17
C ILE A 317 -4.28 22.83 7.12
N MET A 318 -4.00 22.75 8.41
CA MET A 318 -4.88 23.26 9.45
C MET A 318 -4.70 24.77 9.59
N ASN A 319 -5.81 25.50 9.74
CA ASN A 319 -5.80 26.94 9.99
C ASN A 319 -6.58 27.23 11.27
N ARG A 320 -5.86 27.49 12.36
CA ARG A 320 -6.47 27.74 13.68
C ARG A 320 -7.31 29.01 13.73
N GLU A 321 -6.89 30.06 13.03
CA GLU A 321 -7.60 31.36 13.01
C GLU A 321 -8.99 31.24 12.39
N LYS A 322 -9.12 30.45 11.32
CA LYS A 322 -10.38 30.21 10.62
C LYS A 322 -11.13 28.97 11.13
N HIS A 323 -10.49 28.16 11.97
CA HIS A 323 -10.96 26.84 12.39
C HIS A 323 -11.38 25.97 11.19
N GLN A 324 -10.53 25.92 10.17
CA GLN A 324 -10.76 25.19 8.93
C GLN A 324 -9.49 24.46 8.48
N CYS A 325 -9.67 23.37 7.73
CA CYS A 325 -8.58 22.68 7.06
C CYS A 325 -8.70 22.79 5.55
N TYR A 326 -7.57 22.93 4.87
CA TYR A 326 -7.47 23.12 3.44
C TYR A 326 -6.53 22.10 2.83
N SER A 327 -6.82 21.62 1.62
CA SER A 327 -5.84 20.79 0.91
C SER A 327 -4.64 21.65 0.51
N CYS A 328 -3.44 21.17 0.78
CA CYS A 328 -2.19 21.80 0.38
C CYS A 328 -2.13 21.90 -1.15
N PRO A 329 -1.79 23.07 -1.72
CA PRO A 329 -1.58 23.21 -3.15
C PRO A 329 -0.54 22.22 -3.65
N PHE A 330 -0.85 21.53 -4.75
CA PHE A 330 -0.03 20.44 -5.26
C PHE A 330 1.40 20.87 -5.66
N GLU A 331 1.61 22.15 -5.95
CA GLU A 331 2.94 22.73 -6.21
C GLU A 331 3.92 22.59 -5.05
N PHE A 332 3.45 22.36 -3.82
CA PHE A 332 4.31 22.14 -2.64
C PHE A 332 4.58 20.65 -2.35
N TYR A 333 3.96 19.71 -3.07
CA TYR A 333 4.13 18.27 -2.80
C TYR A 333 5.58 17.79 -2.93
N PRO A 334 6.38 18.26 -3.91
CA PRO A 334 7.80 17.92 -3.96
C PRO A 334 8.57 18.33 -2.70
N GLU A 335 8.27 19.49 -2.11
CA GLU A 335 8.90 19.97 -0.88
C GLU A 335 8.40 19.25 0.39
N LEU A 336 7.24 18.61 0.32
CA LEU A 336 6.61 17.90 1.43
C LEU A 336 6.74 16.36 1.35
N GLU A 337 7.30 15.86 0.26
CA GLU A 337 7.70 14.46 0.11
C GLU A 337 8.85 14.12 1.07
N ASN A 338 8.83 12.91 1.60
CA ASN A 338 9.73 12.48 2.68
C ASN A 338 9.66 13.39 3.91
N ILE A 339 8.51 14.03 4.14
CA ILE A 339 8.12 14.64 5.40
C ILE A 339 6.83 13.95 5.86
N PHE A 340 5.71 14.25 5.21
CA PHE A 340 4.39 13.72 5.58
C PHE A 340 3.98 12.48 4.78
N ALA A 341 4.59 12.29 3.61
CA ALA A 341 4.25 11.20 2.70
C ALA A 341 5.51 10.64 2.03
N VAL A 342 5.55 9.32 1.90
CA VAL A 342 6.66 8.58 1.31
C VAL A 342 6.10 7.64 0.25
N GLN A 343 6.64 7.72 -0.97
CA GLN A 343 6.38 6.72 -2.00
C GLN A 343 7.08 5.41 -1.64
N ALA A 344 6.32 4.42 -1.16
CA ALA A 344 6.86 3.16 -0.69
C ALA A 344 7.55 2.38 -1.82
N ASN A 345 8.83 2.05 -1.65
CA ASN A 345 9.62 1.33 -2.65
C ASN A 345 9.77 -0.15 -2.29
N LEU A 346 8.98 -1.03 -2.91
CA LEU A 346 9.01 -2.46 -2.62
C LEU A 346 10.39 -3.10 -2.81
N TYR A 347 11.20 -2.63 -3.78
CA TYR A 347 12.57 -3.14 -3.96
C TYR A 347 13.45 -2.83 -2.75
N LEU A 348 13.44 -1.58 -2.30
CA LEU A 348 14.25 -1.15 -1.17
C LEU A 348 13.75 -1.77 0.14
N ILE A 349 12.43 -1.88 0.32
CA ILE A 349 11.82 -2.54 1.49
C ILE A 349 12.26 -4.00 1.62
N LEU A 350 12.39 -4.72 0.50
CA LEU A 350 12.81 -6.12 0.49
C LEU A 350 14.33 -6.30 0.57
N ALA A 351 15.10 -5.34 0.04
CA ALA A 351 16.56 -5.38 0.04
C ALA A 351 17.17 -4.90 1.38
N ASP A 352 16.49 -3.99 2.08
CA ASP A 352 16.95 -3.39 3.33
C ASP A 352 15.90 -3.55 4.42
N SER A 353 16.20 -4.40 5.39
CA SER A 353 15.28 -4.68 6.48
C SER A 353 15.04 -3.45 7.37
N ASN A 354 15.97 -2.48 7.37
CA ASN A 354 15.87 -1.22 8.08
C ASN A 354 15.25 -0.08 7.25
N TYR A 355 14.69 -0.36 6.06
CA TYR A 355 14.13 0.67 5.18
C TYR A 355 13.22 1.64 5.92
N TYR A 356 12.17 1.14 6.59
CA TYR A 356 11.19 2.00 7.28
C TYR A 356 11.82 2.81 8.41
N VAL A 357 12.79 2.23 9.14
CA VAL A 357 13.52 2.92 10.21
C VAL A 357 14.26 4.13 9.64
N LYS A 358 15.08 3.90 8.61
CA LYS A 358 15.85 4.96 7.95
C LYS A 358 14.94 6.04 7.37
N THR A 359 13.80 5.65 6.80
CA THR A 359 12.87 6.60 6.22
C THR A 359 12.16 7.45 7.27
N ILE A 360 11.75 6.89 8.41
CA ILE A 360 11.17 7.71 9.50
C ILE A 360 12.21 8.70 10.03
N ASP A 361 13.44 8.25 10.28
CA ASP A 361 14.51 9.14 10.73
C ASP A 361 14.81 10.26 9.71
N GLU A 362 14.59 10.01 8.41
CA GLU A 362 14.66 11.03 7.37
C GLU A 362 13.48 11.99 7.41
N CYS A 363 12.25 11.47 7.52
CA CYS A 363 11.05 12.28 7.63
C CYS A 363 11.12 13.24 8.81
N GLU A 364 11.55 12.78 9.97
CA GLU A 364 11.68 13.62 11.17
C GLU A 364 12.73 14.71 10.99
N ARG A 365 13.92 14.39 10.47
CA ARG A 365 14.95 15.40 10.18
C ARG A 365 14.48 16.44 9.17
N ASN A 366 13.65 16.05 8.21
CA ASN A 366 13.11 16.99 7.22
C ASN A 366 11.95 17.80 7.81
N PHE A 367 11.15 17.21 8.71
CA PHE A 367 10.11 17.90 9.45
C PHE A 367 10.68 18.99 10.33
N ASP A 368 11.77 18.72 11.07
CA ASP A 368 12.47 19.73 11.89
C ASP A 368 12.90 20.94 11.04
N LYS A 369 13.50 20.68 9.86
CA LYS A 369 13.88 21.76 8.91
C LYS A 369 12.68 22.54 8.39
N LEU A 370 11.55 21.87 8.14
CA LEU A 370 10.32 22.52 7.71
C LEU A 370 9.77 23.44 8.82
N LEU A 371 9.79 23.00 10.08
CA LEU A 371 9.35 23.80 11.24
C LEU A 371 10.19 25.08 11.42
N GLU A 372 11.49 25.02 11.10
CA GLU A 372 12.38 26.18 11.08
C GLU A 372 12.13 27.12 9.88
N ASN A 373 11.57 26.62 8.79
CA ASN A 373 11.32 27.39 7.57
C ASN A 373 10.00 28.17 7.63
N THR A 374 9.98 29.22 8.44
CA THR A 374 8.80 30.09 8.66
C THR A 374 8.23 30.68 7.38
N GLN A 375 9.09 30.99 6.40
CA GLN A 375 8.66 31.56 5.12
C GLN A 375 7.88 30.56 4.28
N LEU A 376 8.35 29.31 4.20
CA LEU A 376 7.65 28.25 3.46
C LEU A 376 6.31 27.91 4.13
N LEU A 377 6.29 27.76 5.45
CA LEU A 377 5.06 27.51 6.20
C LEU A 377 4.00 28.59 5.97
N SER A 378 4.41 29.87 6.00
CA SER A 378 3.51 30.99 5.71
C SER A 378 2.95 30.92 4.29
N LYS A 379 3.78 30.62 3.29
CA LYS A 379 3.36 30.49 1.89
C LYS A 379 2.37 29.35 1.70
N ILE A 380 2.64 28.19 2.31
CA ILE A 380 1.74 27.03 2.27
C ILE A 380 0.38 27.39 2.88
N LYS A 381 0.37 27.97 4.09
CA LYS A 381 -0.86 28.37 4.79
C LYS A 381 -1.68 29.38 3.98
N GLU A 382 -1.03 30.43 3.45
CA GLU A 382 -1.67 31.48 2.67
C GLU A 382 -2.32 30.89 1.40
N LYS A 383 -1.55 30.19 0.57
CA LYS A 383 -2.06 29.64 -0.70
C LYS A 383 -3.13 28.58 -0.52
N SER A 384 -3.00 27.71 0.50
CA SER A 384 -4.03 26.69 0.80
C SER A 384 -5.39 27.32 1.08
N SER A 385 -5.40 28.47 1.76
CA SER A 385 -6.63 29.17 2.13
C SER A 385 -7.29 29.93 0.97
N ILE A 386 -6.55 30.21 -0.11
CA ILE A 386 -7.06 30.90 -1.31
C ILE A 386 -7.69 29.89 -2.27
N GLN A 387 -7.03 28.75 -2.51
CA GLN A 387 -7.43 27.77 -3.53
C GLN A 387 -8.78 27.07 -3.27
N ASN A 388 -9.35 27.17 -2.07
CA ASN A 388 -10.65 26.56 -1.72
C ASN A 388 -11.83 27.54 -1.75
N ASN A 389 -11.62 28.80 -2.17
CA ASN A 389 -12.70 29.78 -2.38
C ASN A 389 -13.22 29.80 -3.84
N ASP A 390 -12.63 29.00 -4.72
CA ASP A 390 -13.09 28.69 -6.09
C ASP A 390 -13.65 27.25 -6.14
#